data_AF-A0A238KV88-F1
#
_entry.id   AF-A0A238KV88-F1
#
_cell.length_a   1.000
_cell.length_b   1.000
_cell.length_c   1.000
_cell.angle_alpha   90.00
_cell.angle_beta   90.00
_cell.angle_gamma   90.00
#
_symmetry.space_group_name_H-M   'P 1'
#
loop_
_entity.id
_entity.type
_entity.pdbx_description
1 polymer ?
#
loop_
_entity_poly.entity_id
_entity_poly.type
_entity_poly.pdbx_seq_one_letter_code
_entity_poly.pdbx_strand_id
1 'polypeptide(L)'
;MLISAASAQAHEFWISPESYQIAPDDPIRADIRVGQNLKGSAYAYIPKRFERFDLIVGDSVIPVEGRMGDRPAMVTIPPESGMAIVVHETTDTILTYTDWDKFLTFVTDKHFPDALEQHAARGLPETGFRESYRRFAKSLIAVGDGAGTDRPVGLETEIVALSNPYTDDMTNGLPVQVLYNGSPRQNAQVEVFDKAPDGKVTVTQIFTDPLGHATIPVARGHEYLLDAVILRSTGNDDFEAGPVWHSLWAALTFQVPGE
;
A
#
# COMPACT_ATOMS: atom_id res chain seq x y z
N MET A 1 -4.19 -24.09 24.45
CA MET A 1 -3.97 -22.73 23.90
C MET A 1 -3.44 -22.92 22.49
N LEU A 2 -4.30 -22.81 21.49
CA LEU A 2 -3.91 -22.94 20.09
C LEU A 2 -3.15 -21.66 19.71
N ILE A 3 -1.84 -21.76 19.61
CA ILE A 3 -1.01 -20.72 19.01
C ILE A 3 -1.29 -20.81 17.51
N SER A 4 -2.16 -19.94 17.00
CA SER A 4 -2.27 -19.73 15.56
C SER A 4 -0.93 -19.22 15.08
N ALA A 5 -0.15 -20.09 14.43
CA ALA A 5 0.97 -19.69 13.61
C ALA A 5 0.39 -18.80 12.51
N ALA A 6 0.48 -17.48 12.69
CA ALA A 6 0.19 -16.55 11.62
C ALA A 6 1.20 -16.84 10.51
N SER A 7 0.70 -17.32 9.37
CA SER A 7 1.47 -17.45 8.14
C SER A 7 2.02 -16.07 7.79
N ALA A 8 3.28 -15.83 8.14
CA ALA A 8 4.06 -14.68 7.68
C ALA A 8 4.32 -14.85 6.18
N GLN A 9 3.29 -14.66 5.38
CA GLN A 9 3.45 -14.16 4.04
C GLN A 9 3.50 -12.64 4.12
N ALA A 10 4.24 -12.04 3.21
CA ALA A 10 4.15 -10.64 2.85
C ALA A 10 2.72 -10.33 2.37
N HIS A 11 1.78 -10.22 3.30
CA HIS A 11 0.40 -9.89 2.97
C HIS A 11 0.34 -8.45 2.49
N GLU A 12 -0.34 -8.26 1.36
CA GLU A 12 -0.79 -6.95 0.87
C GLU A 12 -1.55 -6.23 1.98
N PHE A 13 -1.43 -4.90 2.02
CA PHE A 13 -2.19 -4.03 2.90
C PHE A 13 -2.73 -2.88 2.07
N TRP A 14 -4.05 -2.68 2.10
CA TRP A 14 -4.66 -1.65 1.27
C TRP A 14 -5.91 -1.07 1.92
N ILE A 15 -6.25 0.14 1.47
CA ILE A 15 -7.57 0.74 1.70
C ILE A 15 -8.49 0.19 0.60
N SER A 16 -9.64 -0.37 0.99
CA SER A 16 -10.62 -1.00 0.11
C SER A 16 -11.95 -0.26 0.25
N PRO A 17 -12.21 0.76 -0.58
CA PRO A 17 -13.51 1.40 -0.66
C PRO A 17 -14.60 0.39 -1.04
N GLU A 18 -15.82 0.57 -0.51
CA GLU A 18 -17.00 -0.17 -0.99
C GLU A 18 -17.35 0.23 -2.44
N SER A 19 -17.07 1.47 -2.82
CA SER A 19 -17.13 1.99 -4.19
C SER A 19 -16.01 3.00 -4.43
N TYR A 20 -15.41 2.95 -5.62
CA TYR A 20 -14.41 3.91 -6.08
C TYR A 20 -15.02 5.15 -6.74
N GLN A 21 -16.33 5.13 -7.01
CA GLN A 21 -17.09 6.24 -7.58
C GLN A 21 -18.34 6.43 -6.73
N ILE A 22 -18.49 7.60 -6.10
CA ILE A 22 -19.61 7.90 -5.20
C ILE A 22 -20.29 9.21 -5.59
N ALA A 23 -21.59 9.32 -5.31
CA ALA A 23 -22.33 10.55 -5.54
C ALA A 23 -21.87 11.67 -4.58
N PRO A 24 -22.12 12.95 -4.93
CA PRO A 24 -22.00 14.03 -3.95
C PRO A 24 -22.86 13.73 -2.71
N ASP A 25 -22.38 14.13 -1.54
CA ASP A 25 -23.02 13.93 -0.22
C ASP A 25 -23.07 12.47 0.30
N ASP A 26 -22.77 11.46 -0.53
CA ASP A 26 -22.63 10.09 -0.05
C ASP A 26 -21.33 9.91 0.76
N PRO A 27 -21.34 9.11 1.84
CA PRO A 27 -20.13 8.84 2.60
C PRO A 27 -19.20 7.89 1.84
N ILE A 28 -17.90 8.17 1.88
CA ILE A 28 -16.87 7.17 1.60
C ILE A 28 -16.90 6.13 2.72
N ARG A 29 -17.15 4.88 2.35
CA ARG A 29 -17.05 3.71 3.23
C ARG A 29 -15.86 2.88 2.77
N ALA A 30 -14.90 2.63 3.65
CA ALA A 30 -13.71 1.86 3.29
C ALA A 30 -13.22 0.97 4.43
N ASP A 31 -12.91 -0.28 4.08
CA ASP A 31 -12.14 -1.18 4.94
C ASP A 31 -10.64 -0.89 4.79
N ILE A 32 -9.88 -1.12 5.86
CA ILE A 32 -8.44 -1.39 5.75
C ILE A 32 -8.29 -2.91 5.69
N ARG A 33 -7.63 -3.46 4.67
CA ARG A 33 -7.54 -4.90 4.46
C ARG A 33 -6.11 -5.39 4.50
N VAL A 34 -5.95 -6.64 4.95
CA VAL A 34 -4.71 -7.40 4.87
C VAL A 34 -4.98 -8.76 4.29
N GLY A 35 -4.23 -9.16 3.27
CA GLY A 35 -4.42 -10.45 2.60
C GLY A 35 -3.54 -10.63 1.37
N GLN A 36 -4.04 -11.39 0.41
CA GLN A 36 -3.33 -11.73 -0.82
C GLN A 36 -4.29 -11.72 -2.02
N ASN A 37 -3.81 -11.27 -3.17
CA ASN A 37 -4.55 -11.12 -4.41
C ASN A 37 -5.86 -10.35 -4.19
N LEU A 38 -5.81 -9.18 -3.55
CA LEU A 38 -6.97 -8.34 -3.23
C LEU A 38 -8.06 -9.07 -2.42
N LYS A 39 -7.71 -10.17 -1.75
CA LYS A 39 -8.60 -10.93 -0.87
C LYS A 39 -7.99 -11.04 0.51
N GLY A 40 -8.65 -10.41 1.48
CA GLY A 40 -8.09 -10.26 2.81
C GLY A 40 -9.13 -10.01 3.89
N SER A 41 -8.67 -10.03 5.13
CA SER A 41 -9.48 -9.69 6.29
C SER A 41 -9.58 -8.17 6.45
N ALA A 42 -10.76 -7.67 6.79
CA ALA A 42 -10.95 -6.28 7.17
C ALA A 42 -10.45 -6.04 8.62
N TYR A 43 -9.56 -5.07 8.77
CA TYR A 43 -9.05 -4.62 10.04
C TYR A 43 -9.98 -3.54 10.60
N ALA A 44 -10.16 -3.58 11.92
CA ALA A 44 -10.99 -2.58 12.60
C ALA A 44 -10.23 -1.26 12.74
N TYR A 45 -10.96 -0.16 12.90
CA TYR A 45 -10.39 1.12 13.29
C TYR A 45 -9.79 1.02 14.71
N ILE A 46 -8.46 1.11 14.82
CA ILE A 46 -7.72 1.04 16.09
C ILE A 46 -6.71 2.20 16.14
N PRO A 47 -7.03 3.32 16.81
CA PRO A 47 -6.18 4.52 16.84
C PRO A 47 -4.72 4.27 17.21
N LYS A 48 -4.45 3.26 18.05
CA LYS A 48 -3.09 2.92 18.50
C LYS A 48 -2.24 2.18 17.45
N ARG A 49 -2.78 1.88 16.26
CA ARG A 49 -2.12 1.09 15.21
C ARG A 49 -1.79 1.91 13.96
N PHE A 50 -2.06 3.21 13.97
CA PHE A 50 -1.73 4.11 12.88
C PHE A 50 -1.24 5.45 13.42
N GLU A 51 -0.35 6.08 12.66
CA GLU A 51 0.15 7.44 12.92
C GLU A 51 -0.65 8.48 12.13
N ARG A 52 -1.22 8.07 10.99
CA ARG A 52 -1.98 8.95 10.11
C ARG A 52 -3.17 8.21 9.48
N PHE A 53 -4.32 8.86 9.47
CA PHE A 53 -5.49 8.41 8.70
C PHE A 53 -6.29 9.64 8.28
N ASP A 54 -6.13 10.06 7.03
CA ASP A 54 -6.69 11.30 6.50
C ASP A 54 -7.53 11.05 5.24
N LEU A 55 -8.49 11.94 5.01
CA LEU A 55 -9.15 12.18 3.74
C LEU A 55 -8.68 13.53 3.20
N ILE A 56 -8.15 13.53 1.98
CA ILE A 56 -7.73 14.74 1.27
C ILE A 56 -8.65 14.95 0.07
N VAL A 57 -9.21 16.14 -0.07
CA VAL A 57 -9.99 16.58 -1.24
C VAL A 57 -9.62 18.03 -1.54
N GLY A 58 -9.19 18.32 -2.77
CA GLY A 58 -8.65 19.64 -3.10
C GLY A 58 -7.47 20.00 -2.17
N ASP A 59 -7.56 21.13 -1.48
CA ASP A 59 -6.58 21.55 -0.46
C ASP A 59 -6.98 21.20 0.97
N SER A 60 -8.16 20.61 1.15
CA SER A 60 -8.65 20.18 2.46
C SER A 60 -7.99 18.87 2.89
N VAL A 61 -7.49 18.82 4.13
CA VAL A 61 -7.00 17.61 4.78
C VAL A 61 -7.84 17.41 6.05
N ILE A 62 -8.57 16.30 6.11
CA ILE A 62 -9.51 16.00 7.18
C ILE A 62 -9.09 14.69 7.84
N PRO A 63 -8.91 14.63 9.17
CA PRO A 63 -8.64 13.37 9.84
C PRO A 63 -9.87 12.45 9.73
N VAL A 64 -9.63 11.17 9.45
CA VAL A 64 -10.67 10.14 9.49
C VAL A 64 -10.92 9.78 10.95
N GLU A 65 -12.10 10.14 11.44
CA GLU A 65 -12.54 9.78 12.78
C GLU A 65 -13.38 8.49 12.76
N GLY A 66 -13.15 7.64 13.75
CA GLY A 66 -13.88 6.39 13.93
C GLY A 66 -13.93 5.98 15.39
N ARG A 67 -14.78 5.01 15.73
CA ARG A 67 -14.80 4.39 17.06
C ARG A 67 -13.91 3.17 17.05
N MET A 68 -13.23 2.93 18.17
CA MET A 68 -12.38 1.75 18.32
C MET A 68 -13.20 0.48 18.09
N GLY A 69 -12.82 -0.31 17.09
CA GLY A 69 -13.52 -1.54 16.71
C GLY A 69 -14.41 -1.43 15.47
N ASP A 70 -14.60 -0.22 14.91
CA ASP A 70 -15.45 -0.02 13.74
C ASP A 70 -14.98 -0.81 12.52
N ARG A 71 -15.96 -1.34 11.77
CA ARG A 71 -15.84 -2.04 10.49
C ARG A 71 -17.06 -1.65 9.63
N PRO A 72 -16.90 -0.94 8.49
CA PRO A 72 -15.64 -0.48 7.89
C PRO A 72 -14.87 0.47 8.79
N ALA A 73 -13.55 0.54 8.59
CA ALA A 73 -12.66 1.37 9.40
C ALA A 73 -12.84 2.87 9.13
N MET A 74 -13.44 3.22 7.99
CA MET A 74 -13.75 4.58 7.58
C MET A 74 -15.22 4.67 7.14
N VAL A 75 -15.90 5.69 7.66
CA VAL A 75 -17.17 6.22 7.14
C VAL A 75 -17.10 7.73 7.24
N THR A 76 -16.83 8.42 6.13
CA THR A 76 -16.59 9.87 6.13
C THR A 76 -17.26 10.53 4.94
N ILE A 77 -17.97 11.63 5.18
CA ILE A 77 -18.57 12.44 4.11
C ILE A 77 -17.50 13.38 3.57
N PRO A 78 -17.18 13.34 2.26
CA PRO A 78 -16.28 14.30 1.64
C PRO A 78 -16.81 15.74 1.78
N PRO A 79 -15.94 16.74 2.00
CA PRO A 79 -16.37 18.13 2.16
C PRO A 79 -16.86 18.75 0.84
N GLU A 80 -16.43 18.21 -0.29
CA GLU A 80 -16.76 18.67 -1.64
C GLU A 80 -16.59 17.53 -2.66
N SER A 81 -17.06 17.75 -3.89
CA SER A 81 -16.81 16.84 -5.02
C SER A 81 -15.37 16.97 -5.53
N GLY A 82 -14.88 15.91 -6.18
CA GLY A 82 -13.55 15.83 -6.76
C GLY A 82 -12.88 14.47 -6.48
N MET A 83 -11.59 14.38 -6.78
CA MET A 83 -10.78 13.24 -6.37
C MET A 83 -10.50 13.31 -4.87
N ALA A 84 -11.02 12.32 -4.15
CA ALA A 84 -10.65 12.03 -2.77
C ALA A 84 -9.42 11.12 -2.72
N ILE A 85 -8.44 11.51 -1.90
CA ILE A 85 -7.26 10.71 -1.59
C ILE A 85 -7.37 10.31 -0.12
N VAL A 86 -7.67 9.04 0.13
CA VAL A 86 -7.62 8.47 1.48
C VAL A 86 -6.19 8.04 1.76
N VAL A 87 -5.62 8.45 2.89
CA VAL A 87 -4.24 8.18 3.29
C VAL A 87 -4.24 7.44 4.62
N HIS A 88 -3.47 6.36 4.74
CA HIS A 88 -3.30 5.62 5.99
C HIS A 88 -1.83 5.21 6.20
N GLU A 89 -1.26 5.55 7.37
CA GLU A 89 0.09 5.16 7.79
C GLU A 89 0.01 4.36 9.09
N THR A 90 0.51 3.13 9.10
CA THR A 90 0.53 2.31 10.33
C THR A 90 1.60 2.76 11.30
N THR A 91 1.48 2.38 12.57
CA THR A 91 2.65 2.33 13.46
C THR A 91 3.58 1.18 13.03
N ASP A 92 4.81 1.17 13.55
CA ASP A 92 5.73 0.05 13.34
C ASP A 92 5.17 -1.22 13.98
N THR A 93 5.23 -2.32 13.24
CA THR A 93 4.93 -3.65 13.76
C THR A 93 6.16 -4.53 13.61
N ILE A 94 6.38 -5.44 14.58
CA ILE A 94 7.51 -6.37 14.56
C ILE A 94 7.00 -7.76 14.17
N LEU A 95 7.73 -8.41 13.26
CA LEU A 95 7.59 -9.83 13.00
C LEU A 95 8.91 -10.56 13.32
N THR A 96 8.82 -11.85 13.59
CA THR A 96 9.97 -12.73 13.84
C THR A 96 9.99 -13.79 12.75
N TYR A 97 11.13 -13.94 12.09
CA TYR A 97 11.33 -15.00 11.11
C TYR A 97 11.66 -16.31 11.82
N THR A 98 10.66 -17.17 11.99
CA THR A 98 10.83 -18.52 12.56
C THR A 98 11.11 -19.58 11.50
N ASP A 99 11.13 -19.18 10.23
CA ASP A 99 11.27 -20.03 9.06
C ASP A 99 12.03 -19.22 7.99
N TRP A 100 13.21 -19.71 7.62
CA TRP A 100 14.11 -19.03 6.69
C TRP A 100 13.52 -18.93 5.29
N ASP A 101 12.75 -19.94 4.85
CA ASP A 101 12.15 -19.97 3.53
C ASP A 101 11.18 -18.80 3.32
N LYS A 102 10.58 -18.28 4.40
CA LYS A 102 9.73 -17.08 4.34
C LYS A 102 10.54 -15.81 4.05
N PHE A 103 11.71 -15.66 4.66
CA PHE A 103 12.58 -14.53 4.36
C PHE A 103 13.11 -14.63 2.94
N LEU A 104 13.58 -15.81 2.53
CA LEU A 104 14.02 -16.10 1.17
C LEU A 104 12.93 -15.77 0.13
N THR A 105 11.71 -16.25 0.35
CA THR A 105 10.56 -15.96 -0.53
C THR A 105 10.30 -14.46 -0.59
N PHE A 106 10.22 -13.78 0.57
CA PHE A 106 9.98 -12.35 0.63
C PHE A 106 11.03 -11.53 -0.15
N VAL A 107 12.32 -11.77 0.08
CA VAL A 107 13.38 -11.00 -0.59
C VAL A 107 13.51 -11.34 -2.07
N THR A 108 13.10 -12.54 -2.48
CA THR A 108 13.04 -12.94 -3.88
C THR A 108 11.86 -12.25 -4.58
N ASP A 109 10.65 -12.38 -4.02
CA ASP A 109 9.42 -11.85 -4.62
C ASP A 109 9.44 -10.32 -4.74
N LYS A 110 10.05 -9.65 -3.76
CA LYS A 110 10.20 -8.18 -3.73
C LYS A 110 11.52 -7.68 -4.35
N HIS A 111 12.26 -8.54 -5.05
CA HIS A 111 13.50 -8.23 -5.77
C HIS A 111 14.56 -7.47 -4.95
N PHE A 112 14.95 -8.04 -3.80
CA PHE A 112 16.08 -7.58 -2.98
C PHE A 112 17.29 -8.51 -3.13
N PRO A 113 18.02 -8.47 -4.27
CA PRO A 113 19.04 -9.47 -4.63
C PRO A 113 20.18 -9.58 -3.61
N ASP A 114 20.54 -8.46 -2.98
CA ASP A 114 21.68 -8.40 -2.06
C ASP A 114 21.29 -8.71 -0.61
N ALA A 115 19.99 -8.86 -0.29
CA ALA A 115 19.52 -8.95 1.09
C ALA A 115 20.06 -10.20 1.81
N LEU A 116 20.13 -11.34 1.11
CA LEU A 116 20.66 -12.59 1.67
C LEU A 116 22.17 -12.51 1.92
N GLU A 117 22.91 -11.93 0.99
CA GLU A 117 24.36 -11.71 1.14
C GLU A 117 24.63 -10.75 2.30
N GLN A 118 23.92 -9.63 2.36
CA GLN A 118 24.00 -8.68 3.47
C GLN A 118 23.64 -9.33 4.80
N HIS A 119 22.61 -10.18 4.83
CA HIS A 119 22.21 -10.92 6.03
C HIS A 119 23.34 -11.81 6.53
N ALA A 120 23.93 -12.63 5.65
CA ALA A 120 25.03 -13.52 5.98
C ALA A 120 26.31 -12.77 6.38
N ALA A 121 26.66 -11.69 5.66
CA ALA A 121 27.82 -10.86 5.94
C ALA A 121 27.76 -10.18 7.31
N ARG A 122 26.55 -9.90 7.81
CA ARG A 122 26.29 -9.36 9.15
C ARG A 122 26.31 -10.43 10.25
N GLY A 123 26.49 -11.72 9.91
CA GLY A 123 26.51 -12.83 10.87
C GLY A 123 25.16 -13.10 11.54
N LEU A 124 24.06 -12.68 10.91
CA LEU A 124 22.71 -12.86 11.41
C LEU A 124 22.25 -14.33 11.26
N PRO A 125 21.44 -14.86 12.19
CA PRO A 125 20.96 -16.24 12.13
C PRO A 125 19.85 -16.39 11.08
N GLU A 126 19.74 -17.58 10.48
CA GLU A 126 18.66 -17.90 9.53
C GLU A 126 17.25 -17.86 10.14
N THR A 127 17.12 -17.94 11.46
CA THR A 127 15.83 -17.84 12.17
C THR A 127 15.99 -17.11 13.50
N GLY A 128 14.87 -16.66 14.08
CA GLY A 128 14.83 -15.94 15.36
C GLY A 128 15.10 -14.44 15.25
N PHE A 129 15.65 -13.97 14.13
CA PHE A 129 15.81 -12.55 13.87
C PHE A 129 14.45 -11.87 13.61
N ARG A 130 14.43 -10.55 13.82
CA ARG A 130 13.23 -9.72 13.71
C ARG A 130 13.33 -8.69 12.60
N GLU A 131 12.19 -8.39 12.03
CA GLU A 131 11.98 -7.27 11.12
C GLU A 131 10.91 -6.35 11.72
N SER A 132 11.15 -5.03 11.70
CA SER A 132 10.08 -4.06 11.88
C SER A 132 9.55 -3.63 10.52
N TYR A 133 8.26 -3.38 10.41
CA TYR A 133 7.69 -2.90 9.16
C TYR A 133 6.64 -1.82 9.40
N ARG A 134 6.50 -0.95 8.40
CA ARG A 134 5.50 0.12 8.36
C ARG A 134 4.82 0.16 6.99
N ARG A 135 3.53 0.49 6.98
CA ARG A 135 2.72 0.49 5.76
C ARG A 135 2.08 1.86 5.52
N PHE A 136 2.11 2.27 4.27
CA PHE A 136 1.68 3.57 3.77
C PHE A 136 0.72 3.32 2.60
N ALA A 137 -0.57 3.44 2.86
CA ALA A 137 -1.60 3.20 1.85
C ALA A 137 -2.25 4.50 1.41
N LYS A 138 -2.46 4.63 0.10
CA LYS A 138 -3.36 5.60 -0.50
C LYS A 138 -4.49 4.89 -1.26
N SER A 139 -5.66 5.51 -1.31
CA SER A 139 -6.74 5.16 -2.23
C SER A 139 -7.27 6.41 -2.91
N LEU A 140 -7.37 6.37 -4.23
CA LEU A 140 -8.02 7.42 -5.01
C LEU A 140 -9.48 7.06 -5.19
N ILE A 141 -10.41 7.98 -4.98
CA ILE A 141 -11.86 7.75 -5.07
C ILE A 141 -12.48 8.96 -5.77
N ALA A 142 -13.33 8.75 -6.77
CA ALA A 142 -14.08 9.83 -7.40
C ALA A 142 -15.34 10.16 -6.59
N VAL A 143 -15.48 11.43 -6.20
CA VAL A 143 -16.68 11.99 -5.58
C VAL A 143 -17.33 12.94 -6.58
N GLY A 144 -18.57 12.67 -6.99
CA GLY A 144 -19.24 13.50 -8.00
C GLY A 144 -18.53 13.42 -9.35
N ASP A 145 -17.96 14.54 -9.81
CA ASP A 145 -17.24 14.61 -11.10
C ASP A 145 -15.85 13.96 -11.06
N GLY A 146 -15.33 13.63 -9.87
CA GLY A 146 -14.01 13.01 -9.71
C GLY A 146 -12.83 13.90 -10.15
N ALA A 147 -13.07 15.19 -10.39
CA ALA A 147 -12.04 16.10 -10.87
C ALA A 147 -10.94 16.36 -9.84
N GLY A 148 -9.71 16.50 -10.29
CA GLY A 148 -8.55 16.72 -9.42
C GLY A 148 -7.38 15.83 -9.82
N THR A 149 -6.37 15.79 -8.97
CA THR A 149 -5.12 15.05 -9.21
C THR A 149 -4.60 14.46 -7.91
N ASP A 150 -3.99 13.29 -7.98
CA ASP A 150 -3.16 12.79 -6.89
C ASP A 150 -1.90 13.68 -6.73
N ARG A 151 -1.28 13.63 -5.56
CA ARG A 151 -0.06 14.37 -5.24
C ARG A 151 0.75 13.67 -4.15
N PRO A 152 2.06 13.96 -4.02
CA PRO A 152 2.81 13.55 -2.85
C PRO A 152 2.18 14.13 -1.58
N VAL A 153 1.94 13.28 -0.57
CA VAL A 153 1.36 13.67 0.73
C VAL A 153 2.37 13.61 1.88
N GLY A 154 3.61 13.25 1.57
CA GLY A 154 4.73 13.25 2.53
C GLY A 154 4.92 11.94 3.28
N LEU A 155 4.43 10.82 2.74
CA LEU A 155 4.70 9.50 3.30
C LEU A 155 6.19 9.13 3.07
N GLU A 156 6.77 8.34 3.98
CA GLU A 156 8.19 7.96 3.87
C GLU A 156 8.46 7.21 2.57
N THR A 157 7.54 6.35 2.15
CA THR A 157 7.48 5.83 0.78
C THR A 157 6.06 5.98 0.24
N GLU A 158 5.94 6.35 -1.03
CA GLU A 158 4.66 6.74 -1.63
C GLU A 158 4.63 6.36 -3.11
N ILE A 159 3.47 5.90 -3.59
CA ILE A 159 3.16 5.79 -5.02
C ILE A 159 2.18 6.92 -5.34
N VAL A 160 2.48 7.71 -6.37
CA VAL A 160 1.66 8.85 -6.80
C VAL A 160 1.17 8.60 -8.22
N ALA A 161 -0.13 8.69 -8.45
CA ALA A 161 -0.68 8.70 -9.80
C ALA A 161 -0.40 10.05 -10.48
N LEU A 162 0.15 10.03 -11.69
CA LEU A 162 0.50 11.23 -12.46
C LEU A 162 -0.61 11.65 -13.44
N SER A 163 -1.71 10.91 -13.47
CA SER A 163 -2.94 11.24 -14.19
C SER A 163 -4.14 10.77 -13.37
N ASN A 164 -5.31 11.32 -13.65
CA ASN A 164 -6.54 10.99 -12.95
C ASN A 164 -7.20 9.76 -13.63
N PRO A 165 -7.32 8.60 -12.94
CA PRO A 165 -7.90 7.40 -13.55
C PRO A 165 -9.40 7.51 -13.83
N TYR A 166 -10.06 8.57 -13.35
CA TYR A 166 -11.50 8.81 -13.49
C TYR A 166 -11.84 9.79 -14.62
N THR A 167 -10.98 10.79 -14.86
CA THR A 167 -11.27 11.88 -15.81
C THR A 167 -10.35 11.93 -17.02
N ASP A 168 -9.15 11.35 -16.93
CA ASP A 168 -8.14 11.44 -17.99
C ASP A 168 -8.17 10.21 -18.91
N ASP A 169 -7.48 10.29 -20.05
CA ASP A 169 -7.40 9.19 -21.02
C ASP A 169 -6.45 8.09 -20.55
N MET A 170 -7.03 6.92 -20.20
CA MET A 170 -6.29 5.74 -19.74
C MET A 170 -5.85 4.79 -20.88
N THR A 171 -6.02 5.16 -22.15
CA THR A 171 -5.69 4.29 -23.30
C THR A 171 -4.24 3.79 -23.27
N ASN A 172 -3.30 4.61 -22.79
CA ASN A 172 -1.88 4.25 -22.70
C ASN A 172 -1.44 3.72 -21.32
N GLY A 173 -2.38 3.48 -20.41
CA GLY A 173 -2.08 3.13 -19.03
C GLY A 173 -2.08 4.34 -18.08
N LEU A 174 -2.00 4.05 -16.78
CA LEU A 174 -1.86 5.06 -15.73
C LEU A 174 -0.36 5.31 -15.45
N PRO A 175 0.17 6.52 -15.73
CA PRO A 175 1.52 6.86 -15.29
C PRO A 175 1.54 7.05 -13.77
N VAL A 176 2.55 6.49 -13.11
CA VAL A 176 2.78 6.63 -11.66
C VAL A 176 4.23 7.00 -11.37
N GLN A 177 4.48 7.61 -10.21
CA GLN A 177 5.80 7.85 -9.66
C GLN A 177 5.95 7.20 -8.29
N VAL A 178 7.06 6.50 -8.04
CA VAL A 178 7.39 5.92 -6.74
C VAL A 178 8.44 6.77 -6.05
N LEU A 179 8.15 7.16 -4.80
CA LEU A 179 8.96 8.06 -3.99
C LEU A 179 9.47 7.37 -2.71
N TYR A 180 10.63 7.82 -2.24
CA TYR A 180 11.18 7.56 -0.91
C TYR A 180 11.74 8.86 -0.36
N ASN A 181 11.21 9.31 0.79
CA ASN A 181 11.50 10.62 1.38
C ASN A 181 11.36 11.76 0.36
N GLY A 182 10.28 11.72 -0.44
CA GLY A 182 10.00 12.69 -1.51
C GLY A 182 10.94 12.61 -2.73
N SER A 183 11.93 11.72 -2.74
CA SER A 183 12.87 11.55 -3.86
C SER A 183 12.44 10.39 -4.76
N PRO A 184 12.58 10.51 -6.09
CA PRO A 184 12.29 9.41 -7.02
C PRO A 184 13.07 8.13 -6.72
N ARG A 185 12.37 6.99 -6.73
CA ARG A 185 13.00 5.67 -6.59
C ARG A 185 13.22 5.05 -7.97
N GLN A 186 14.44 5.11 -8.46
CA GLN A 186 14.84 4.42 -9.69
C GLN A 186 14.86 2.90 -9.50
N ASN A 187 14.49 2.15 -10.55
CA ASN A 187 14.54 0.69 -10.59
C ASN A 187 13.81 0.02 -9.40
N ALA A 188 12.78 0.67 -8.89
CA ALA A 188 11.90 0.10 -7.89
C ALA A 188 10.92 -0.84 -8.57
N GLN A 189 10.75 -2.03 -8.00
CA GLN A 189 9.67 -2.92 -8.38
C GLN A 189 8.33 -2.33 -7.93
N VAL A 190 7.39 -2.26 -8.87
CA VAL A 190 5.97 -2.03 -8.64
C VAL A 190 5.24 -3.32 -8.99
N GLU A 191 4.65 -3.95 -7.97
CA GLU A 191 3.76 -5.09 -8.17
C GLU A 191 2.35 -4.58 -8.45
N VAL A 192 1.74 -5.04 -9.54
CA VAL A 192 0.45 -4.59 -10.04
C VAL A 192 -0.54 -5.72 -9.92
N PHE A 193 -1.48 -5.58 -8.98
CA PHE A 193 -2.64 -6.45 -8.84
C PHE A 193 -3.80 -5.86 -9.62
N ASP A 194 -4.15 -6.51 -10.73
CA ASP A 194 -5.28 -6.16 -11.58
C ASP A 194 -6.45 -7.10 -11.29
N LYS A 195 -7.54 -6.57 -10.72
CA LYS A 195 -8.78 -7.31 -10.46
C LYS A 195 -9.85 -6.94 -11.49
N ALA A 196 -10.17 -7.92 -12.33
CA ALA A 196 -11.25 -7.82 -13.32
C ALA A 196 -12.64 -7.80 -12.66
N PRO A 197 -13.71 -7.36 -13.37
CA PRO A 197 -15.08 -7.33 -12.85
C PRO A 197 -15.64 -8.69 -12.40
N ASP A 198 -15.10 -9.80 -12.92
CA ASP A 198 -15.45 -11.17 -12.51
C ASP A 198 -14.74 -11.64 -11.22
N GLY A 199 -13.88 -10.78 -10.66
CA GLY A 199 -13.09 -11.03 -9.46
C GLY A 199 -11.76 -11.75 -9.69
N LYS A 200 -11.40 -12.07 -10.93
CA LYS A 200 -10.09 -12.67 -11.24
C LYS A 200 -8.98 -11.63 -11.06
N VAL A 201 -7.92 -12.01 -10.34
CA VAL A 201 -6.74 -11.17 -10.12
C VAL A 201 -5.57 -11.67 -10.97
N THR A 202 -4.94 -10.75 -11.69
CA THR A 202 -3.67 -10.96 -12.40
C THR A 202 -2.60 -10.11 -11.73
N VAL A 203 -1.42 -10.69 -11.50
CA VAL A 203 -0.29 -9.99 -10.88
C VAL A 203 0.83 -9.85 -11.89
N THR A 204 1.34 -8.64 -12.06
CA THR A 204 2.50 -8.34 -12.89
C THR A 204 3.49 -7.47 -12.14
N GLN A 205 4.73 -7.40 -12.63
CA GLN A 205 5.80 -6.60 -12.03
C GLN A 205 6.36 -5.66 -13.08
N ILE A 206 6.49 -4.39 -12.71
CA ILE A 206 7.01 -3.31 -13.55
C ILE A 206 8.11 -2.61 -12.76
N PHE A 207 9.17 -2.18 -13.43
CA PHE A 207 10.27 -1.45 -12.79
C PHE A 207 10.22 0.02 -13.19
N THR A 208 10.50 0.89 -12.23
CA THR A 208 10.56 2.33 -12.48
C THR A 208 11.82 2.75 -13.23
N ASP A 209 11.68 3.81 -14.03
CA ASP A 209 12.78 4.46 -14.74
C ASP A 209 13.65 5.33 -13.79
N PRO A 210 14.71 6.02 -14.28
CA PRO A 210 15.56 6.90 -13.46
C PRO A 210 14.84 8.07 -12.78
N LEU A 211 13.64 8.45 -13.24
CA LEU A 211 12.80 9.48 -12.63
C LEU A 211 11.76 8.87 -11.68
N GLY A 212 11.88 7.58 -11.38
CA GLY A 212 10.95 6.85 -10.52
C GLY A 212 9.59 6.61 -11.16
N HIS A 213 9.47 6.76 -12.48
CA HIS A 213 8.21 6.59 -13.19
C HIS A 213 7.99 5.17 -13.69
N ALA A 214 6.73 4.72 -13.66
CA ALA A 214 6.27 3.52 -14.35
C ALA A 214 4.92 3.82 -15.02
N THR A 215 4.63 3.15 -16.14
CA THR A 215 3.29 3.20 -16.76
C THR A 215 2.59 1.89 -16.50
N ILE A 216 1.48 1.94 -15.77
CA ILE A 216 0.69 0.78 -15.38
C ILE A 216 -0.34 0.51 -16.48
N PRO A 217 -0.29 -0.65 -17.17
CA PRO A 217 -1.37 -1.04 -18.07
C PRO A 217 -2.68 -1.18 -17.28
N VAL A 218 -3.74 -0.54 -17.76
CA VAL A 218 -5.05 -0.59 -17.10
C VAL A 218 -6.17 -0.91 -18.09
N ALA A 219 -7.25 -1.48 -17.58
CA ALA A 219 -8.46 -1.82 -18.31
C ALA A 219 -9.70 -1.23 -17.61
N ARG A 220 -10.71 -0.89 -18.41
CA ARG A 220 -11.96 -0.28 -17.91
C ARG A 220 -12.72 -1.24 -17.02
N GLY A 221 -13.27 -0.73 -15.92
CA GLY A 221 -14.02 -1.49 -14.92
C GLY A 221 -13.15 -2.28 -13.94
N HIS A 222 -11.83 -2.30 -14.11
CA HIS A 222 -10.92 -3.05 -13.27
C HIS A 222 -10.49 -2.23 -12.04
N GLU A 223 -10.29 -2.92 -10.93
CA GLU A 223 -9.71 -2.38 -9.70
C GLU A 223 -8.23 -2.75 -9.62
N TYR A 224 -7.42 -1.81 -9.18
CA TYR A 224 -5.97 -1.97 -9.08
C TYR A 224 -5.48 -1.76 -7.66
N LEU A 225 -4.53 -2.59 -7.26
CA LEU A 225 -3.62 -2.35 -6.13
C LEU A 225 -2.20 -2.36 -6.66
N LEU A 226 -1.45 -1.30 -6.38
CA LEU A 226 -0.02 -1.20 -6.62
C LEU A 226 0.72 -1.34 -5.30
N ASP A 227 1.78 -2.13 -5.27
CA ASP A 227 2.67 -2.28 -4.11
C ASP A 227 4.12 -2.00 -4.51
N ALA A 228 4.84 -1.25 -3.68
CA ALA A 228 6.27 -0.98 -3.83
C ALA A 228 6.96 -0.99 -2.46
N VAL A 229 7.90 -1.92 -2.27
CA VAL A 229 8.50 -2.21 -0.97
C VAL A 229 9.96 -1.71 -0.90
N ILE A 230 10.39 -1.24 0.26
CA ILE A 230 11.80 -1.02 0.62
C ILE A 230 12.15 -2.02 1.71
N LEU A 231 13.34 -2.61 1.63
CA LEU A 231 13.98 -3.32 2.73
C LEU A 231 15.31 -2.64 3.05
N ARG A 232 15.53 -2.27 4.32
CA ARG A 232 16.77 -1.66 4.78
C ARG A 232 17.26 -2.29 6.08
N SER A 233 18.57 -2.28 6.30
CA SER A 233 19.13 -2.60 7.62
C SER A 233 18.71 -1.54 8.64
N THR A 234 18.45 -1.96 9.87
CA THR A 234 18.25 -1.04 11.02
C THR A 234 19.57 -0.53 11.60
N GLY A 235 20.70 -1.05 11.14
CA GLY A 235 22.02 -0.86 11.76
C GLY A 235 22.22 -1.67 13.05
N ASN A 236 21.23 -2.44 13.48
CA ASN A 236 21.34 -3.35 14.61
C ASN A 236 21.72 -4.76 14.13
N ASP A 237 22.85 -5.27 14.60
CA ASP A 237 23.30 -6.65 14.31
C ASP A 237 23.10 -7.60 15.51
N ASP A 238 22.70 -7.07 16.67
CA ASP A 238 22.26 -7.88 17.81
C ASP A 238 20.77 -8.23 17.63
N PHE A 239 20.51 -9.36 16.98
CA PHE A 239 19.14 -9.82 16.67
C PHE A 239 18.28 -10.09 17.92
N GLU A 240 18.92 -10.33 19.07
CA GLU A 240 18.26 -10.49 20.37
C GLU A 240 17.85 -9.14 20.98
N ALA A 241 18.60 -8.07 20.70
CA ALA A 241 18.28 -6.71 21.14
C ALA A 241 17.10 -6.08 20.37
N GLY A 242 16.99 -6.33 19.07
CA GLY A 242 15.92 -5.73 18.27
C GLY A 242 15.82 -6.22 16.83
N PRO A 243 14.92 -5.60 16.03
CA PRO A 243 14.85 -5.85 14.60
C PRO A 243 16.17 -5.51 13.89
N VAL A 244 16.56 -6.36 12.96
CA VAL A 244 17.80 -6.23 12.16
C VAL A 244 17.51 -5.74 10.74
N TRP A 245 16.24 -5.84 10.33
CA TRP A 245 15.68 -5.35 9.08
C TRP A 245 14.49 -4.43 9.36
N HIS A 246 14.29 -3.47 8.47
CA HIS A 246 13.11 -2.64 8.43
C HIS A 246 12.53 -2.58 7.02
N SER A 247 11.23 -2.86 6.87
CA SER A 247 10.55 -2.74 5.58
C SER A 247 9.47 -1.65 5.56
N LEU A 248 9.39 -0.94 4.44
CA LEU A 248 8.43 0.13 4.19
C LEU A 248 7.57 -0.28 2.98
N TRP A 249 6.25 -0.28 3.15
CA TRP A 249 5.31 -0.77 2.15
C TRP A 249 4.46 0.38 1.63
N ALA A 250 4.68 0.82 0.40
CA ALA A 250 3.80 1.77 -0.27
C ALA A 250 2.70 1.02 -1.01
N ALA A 251 1.44 1.39 -0.78
CA ALA A 251 0.29 0.85 -1.49
C ALA A 251 -0.54 1.97 -2.11
N LEU A 252 -1.01 1.79 -3.34
CA LEU A 252 -1.98 2.67 -3.99
C LEU A 252 -3.12 1.85 -4.58
N THR A 253 -4.37 2.19 -4.26
CA THR A 253 -5.53 1.59 -4.92
C THR A 253 -6.38 2.62 -5.66
N PHE A 254 -6.98 2.16 -6.75
CA PHE A 254 -7.90 2.93 -7.58
C PHE A 254 -8.72 1.97 -8.45
N GLN A 255 -9.74 2.51 -9.13
CA GLN A 255 -10.48 1.81 -10.17
C GLN A 255 -10.44 2.63 -11.46
N VAL A 256 -10.36 1.99 -12.62
CA VAL A 256 -10.68 2.65 -13.89
C VAL A 256 -12.18 2.48 -14.15
N PRO A 257 -12.95 3.56 -14.39
CA PRO A 257 -14.38 3.45 -14.64
C PRO A 257 -14.74 2.44 -15.73
N GLY A 258 -15.85 1.73 -15.50
CA GLY A 258 -16.48 0.85 -16.49
C GLY A 258 -17.12 1.63 -17.64
N GLU A 259 -17.93 0.95 -18.45
CA GLU A 259 -18.92 1.61 -19.32
C GLU A 259 -20.14 2.07 -18.53
#